data_AF-A0A0P7ZYZ6-F1
#
_entry.id   AF-A0A0P7ZYZ6-F1
#
_cell.length_a   1.000
_cell.length_b   1.000
_cell.length_c   1.000
_cell.angle_alpha   90.00
_cell.angle_beta   90.00
_cell.angle_gamma   90.00
#
_symmetry.space_group_name_H-M   'P 1'
#
loop_
_entity.id
_entity.type
_entity.pdbx_description
1 polymer ?
#
loop_
_entity_poly.entity_id
_entity_poly.type
_entity_poly.pdbx_seq_one_letter_code
_entity_poly.pdbx_strand_id
1 'polypeptide(L)'
;MNLKQDLTRLVSRVAAPALVLATAGQAMAQETPFRGEPRPGGISLQDAATSVMSETVWLDNMLLWIITPITIFVVVLLIWVILRHNRRVNPVPSRFTHNSPLEVAWTVVPILILVFIGSFSVPSLFRQQTMPEADVTIKATGYQWYWGYEYVDHELGFNSFMLQRDELEEFGYEPRHYLLATDTAMVVPVGQDILVQVTAADVIHSWAVPAFGVKQDGVPGRLAELWFNVDEPGVYFGQCSELCGQAHAYMPITVRAVPEEDYIAWLEDEGAENVAMAPEYDQYRGPVELAAARD
;
A
#
# COMPACT_ATOMS: atom_id res chain seq x y z
N MET A 1 -10.68 33.39 55.67
CA MET A 1 -11.08 33.24 54.25
C MET A 1 -9.83 33.20 53.41
N ASN A 2 -9.42 31.99 53.01
CA ASN A 2 -8.15 31.74 52.31
C ASN A 2 -8.49 31.37 50.87
N LEU A 3 -8.47 32.37 49.99
CA LEU A 3 -9.00 32.33 48.62
C LEU A 3 -8.38 31.25 47.71
N LYS A 4 -7.25 30.65 48.12
CA LYS A 4 -6.54 29.62 47.35
C LYS A 4 -7.01 28.18 47.60
N GLN A 5 -7.73 27.91 48.70
CA GLN A 5 -8.18 26.56 49.04
C GLN A 5 -9.59 26.22 48.49
N ASP A 6 -10.38 27.24 48.14
CA ASP A 6 -11.72 27.04 47.56
C ASP A 6 -11.70 26.78 46.04
N LEU A 7 -10.67 27.29 45.33
CA LEU A 7 -10.48 27.03 43.90
C LEU A 7 -10.10 25.57 43.60
N THR A 8 -9.46 24.88 44.54
CA THR A 8 -9.05 23.47 44.37
C THR A 8 -10.20 22.48 44.55
N ARG A 9 -11.31 22.90 45.18
CA ARG A 9 -12.48 22.04 45.44
C ARG A 9 -13.60 22.22 44.42
N LEU A 10 -13.52 23.25 43.57
CA LEU A 10 -14.51 23.51 42.53
C LEU A 10 -14.17 22.83 41.18
N VAL A 11 -12.90 22.45 40.97
CA VAL A 11 -12.45 21.75 39.75
C VAL A 11 -12.72 20.23 39.81
N SER A 12 -13.07 19.68 40.99
CA SER A 12 -13.20 18.23 41.19
C SER A 12 -14.60 17.63 40.97
N ARG A 13 -15.53 18.31 40.26
CA ARG A 13 -16.92 17.82 40.11
C ARG A 13 -17.56 17.88 38.72
N VAL A 14 -16.80 18.01 37.63
CA VAL A 14 -17.33 17.78 36.27
C VAL A 14 -16.35 16.92 35.44
N ALA A 15 -15.77 15.89 36.04
CA ALA A 15 -15.23 14.77 35.29
C ALA A 15 -16.39 13.80 35.02
N ALA A 16 -17.15 14.07 33.96
CA ALA A 16 -18.00 13.05 33.34
C ALA A 16 -17.07 11.95 32.77
N PRO A 17 -17.46 10.67 32.82
CA PRO A 17 -16.64 9.59 32.29
C PRO A 17 -16.75 9.62 30.76
N ALA A 18 -15.81 10.27 30.09
CA ALA A 18 -15.62 10.18 28.64
C ALA A 18 -14.38 9.32 28.35
N LEU A 19 -14.37 8.09 28.89
CA LEU A 19 -13.27 7.16 28.66
C LEU A 19 -13.75 5.71 28.74
N VAL A 20 -14.64 5.31 27.83
CA VAL A 20 -14.77 3.91 27.37
C VAL A 20 -15.38 3.94 25.96
N LEU A 21 -14.55 4.00 24.92
CA LEU A 21 -14.93 3.71 23.53
C LEU A 21 -13.66 3.36 22.73
N ALA A 22 -12.87 2.44 23.27
CA ALA A 22 -11.64 1.95 22.63
C ALA A 22 -11.37 0.49 23.01
N THR A 23 -12.36 -0.42 22.92
CA THR A 23 -12.16 -1.79 23.43
C THR A 23 -12.63 -2.92 22.51
N ALA A 24 -13.11 -2.66 21.30
CA ALA A 24 -13.46 -3.72 20.35
C ALA A 24 -12.48 -3.77 19.15
N GLY A 25 -12.27 -2.64 18.46
CA GLY A 25 -11.32 -2.57 17.34
C GLY A 25 -9.86 -2.89 17.70
N GLN A 26 -9.46 -2.67 18.96
CA GLN A 26 -8.13 -2.98 19.50
C GLN A 26 -7.94 -4.47 19.83
N ALA A 27 -8.99 -5.20 20.22
CA ALA A 27 -8.90 -6.63 20.50
C ALA A 27 -8.71 -7.45 19.22
N MET A 28 -9.30 -6.99 18.10
CA MET A 28 -9.17 -7.64 16.79
C MET A 28 -7.75 -7.55 16.20
N ALA A 29 -6.91 -6.63 16.69
CA ALA A 29 -5.53 -6.49 16.21
C ALA A 29 -4.63 -7.64 16.68
N GLN A 30 -4.97 -8.35 17.76
CA GLN A 30 -4.14 -9.41 18.33
C GLN A 30 -4.21 -10.75 17.57
N GLU A 31 -5.19 -10.95 16.69
CA GLU A 31 -5.34 -12.21 15.93
C GLU A 31 -5.04 -12.08 14.43
N THR A 32 -4.82 -10.86 13.91
CA THR A 32 -4.57 -10.63 12.48
C THR A 32 -3.07 -10.77 12.15
N PRO A 33 -2.65 -11.66 11.24
CA PRO A 33 -1.23 -11.85 10.93
C PRO A 33 -0.62 -10.65 10.19
N PHE A 34 0.62 -10.29 10.51
CA PHE A 34 1.40 -9.32 9.74
C PHE A 34 1.91 -9.97 8.44
N ARG A 35 1.50 -9.44 7.28
CA ARG A 35 1.80 -10.03 5.96
C ARG A 35 2.54 -9.08 5.03
N GLY A 36 2.08 -7.84 4.92
CA GLY A 36 2.67 -6.84 4.02
C GLY A 36 3.81 -6.08 4.67
N GLU A 37 4.96 -6.72 4.88
CA GLU A 37 6.09 -6.12 5.58
C GLU A 37 7.45 -6.54 4.99
N PRO A 38 8.50 -5.70 5.13
CA PRO A 38 9.83 -6.07 4.73
C PRO A 38 10.42 -7.15 5.65
N ARG A 39 11.20 -8.08 5.10
CA ARG A 39 11.91 -9.12 5.85
C ARG A 39 13.41 -8.78 5.98
N PRO A 40 14.04 -9.00 7.15
CA PRO A 40 15.48 -8.81 7.31
C PRO A 40 16.29 -9.61 6.29
N GLY A 41 17.16 -8.94 5.53
CA GLY A 41 17.97 -9.57 4.47
C GLY A 41 17.19 -9.96 3.22
N GLY A 42 15.93 -9.52 3.08
CA GLY A 42 15.15 -9.72 1.86
C GLY A 42 15.80 -9.08 0.64
N ILE A 43 15.85 -9.81 -0.46
CA ILE A 43 16.41 -9.39 -1.76
C ILE A 43 15.35 -9.36 -2.88
N SER A 44 14.11 -9.73 -2.54
CA SER A 44 12.97 -9.80 -3.45
C SER A 44 11.91 -8.78 -3.01
N LEU A 45 10.86 -8.63 -3.83
CA LEU A 45 9.64 -7.93 -3.45
C LEU A 45 8.96 -8.59 -2.23
N GLN A 46 8.10 -7.83 -1.53
CA GLN A 46 7.22 -8.40 -0.50
C GLN A 46 6.29 -9.46 -1.12
N ASP A 47 5.77 -10.35 -0.28
CA ASP A 47 4.82 -11.36 -0.72
C ASP A 47 3.56 -10.68 -1.29
N ALA A 48 3.07 -11.19 -2.43
CA ALA A 48 1.89 -10.67 -3.08
C ALA A 48 0.63 -11.02 -2.27
N ALA A 49 -0.23 -10.03 -2.06
CA ALA A 49 -1.51 -10.18 -1.37
C ALA A 49 -2.72 -9.82 -2.25
N THR A 50 -2.45 -9.52 -3.53
CA THR A 50 -3.44 -9.14 -4.54
C THR A 50 -3.07 -9.79 -5.87
N SER A 51 -4.06 -9.91 -6.76
CA SER A 51 -3.85 -10.32 -8.15
C SER A 51 -2.90 -9.37 -8.91
N VAL A 52 -3.04 -8.06 -8.70
CA VAL A 52 -2.18 -7.01 -9.27
C VAL A 52 -0.72 -7.21 -8.87
N MET A 53 -0.44 -7.47 -7.60
CA MET A 53 0.94 -7.70 -7.13
C MET A 53 1.48 -9.03 -7.65
N SER A 54 0.66 -10.07 -7.69
CA SER A 54 1.05 -11.38 -8.24
C SER A 54 1.51 -11.27 -9.70
N GLU A 55 0.79 -10.52 -10.52
CA GLU A 55 1.20 -10.23 -11.90
C GLU A 55 2.47 -9.38 -11.98
N THR A 56 2.59 -8.39 -11.10
CA THR A 56 3.77 -7.52 -11.03
C THR A 56 5.02 -8.33 -10.70
N VAL A 57 4.94 -9.23 -9.71
CA VAL A 57 6.03 -10.15 -9.35
C VAL A 57 6.37 -11.09 -10.50
N TRP A 58 5.37 -11.60 -11.23
CA TRP A 58 5.61 -12.45 -12.40
C TRP A 58 6.33 -11.69 -13.52
N LEU A 59 5.89 -10.48 -13.84
CA LEU A 59 6.51 -9.62 -14.85
C LEU A 59 7.95 -9.25 -14.46
N ASP A 60 8.17 -8.85 -13.21
CA ASP A 60 9.49 -8.51 -12.69
C ASP A 60 10.45 -9.71 -12.82
N ASN A 61 10.02 -10.90 -12.40
CA ASN A 61 10.82 -12.12 -12.55
C ASN A 61 11.11 -12.43 -14.02
N MET A 62 10.13 -12.30 -14.92
CA MET A 62 10.34 -12.47 -16.37
C MET A 62 11.39 -11.49 -16.90
N LEU A 63 11.31 -10.22 -16.51
CA LEU A 63 12.29 -9.19 -16.88
C LEU A 63 13.68 -9.54 -16.34
N LEU A 64 13.77 -9.97 -15.08
CA LEU A 64 15.03 -10.37 -14.45
C LEU A 64 15.69 -11.53 -15.22
N TRP A 65 14.91 -12.53 -15.64
CA TRP A 65 15.38 -13.65 -16.48
C TRP A 65 15.86 -13.21 -17.87
N ILE A 66 15.35 -12.10 -18.41
CA ILE A 66 15.79 -11.53 -19.70
C ILE A 66 17.06 -10.69 -19.52
N ILE A 67 17.08 -9.76 -18.56
CA ILE A 67 18.19 -8.80 -18.40
C ILE A 67 19.45 -9.45 -17.81
N THR A 68 19.31 -10.51 -17.01
CA THR A 68 20.44 -11.22 -16.41
C THR A 68 21.39 -11.82 -17.45
N PRO A 69 20.95 -12.67 -18.41
CA PRO A 69 21.84 -13.21 -19.43
C PRO A 69 22.40 -12.12 -20.36
N ILE A 70 21.65 -11.05 -20.66
CA ILE A 70 22.16 -9.90 -21.42
C ILE A 70 23.31 -9.24 -20.68
N THR A 71 23.14 -8.99 -19.38
CA THR A 71 24.17 -8.40 -18.53
C THR A 71 25.40 -9.30 -18.44
N ILE A 72 25.21 -10.61 -18.23
CA ILE A 72 26.30 -11.60 -18.24
C ILE A 72 27.03 -11.59 -19.59
N PHE A 73 26.31 -11.56 -20.71
CA PHE A 73 26.90 -11.49 -22.04
C PHE A 73 27.79 -10.26 -22.21
N VAL A 74 27.30 -9.08 -21.82
CA VAL A 74 28.08 -7.83 -21.86
C VAL A 74 29.32 -7.93 -20.97
N VAL A 75 29.17 -8.42 -19.74
CA VAL A 75 30.30 -8.58 -18.80
C VAL A 75 31.34 -9.56 -19.34
N VAL A 76 30.93 -10.68 -19.91
CA VAL A 76 31.84 -11.67 -20.52
C VAL A 76 32.57 -11.07 -21.72
N LEU A 77 31.89 -10.31 -22.59
CA LEU A 77 32.53 -9.60 -23.70
C LEU A 77 33.56 -8.58 -23.20
N LEU A 78 33.23 -7.81 -22.16
CA LEU A 78 34.16 -6.84 -21.57
C LEU A 78 35.39 -7.55 -20.98
N ILE A 79 35.20 -8.62 -20.22
CA ILE A 79 36.31 -9.44 -19.68
C ILE A 79 37.16 -9.99 -20.84
N TRP A 80 36.52 -10.51 -21.89
CA TRP A 80 37.22 -11.01 -23.06
C TRP A 80 38.03 -9.92 -23.74
N VAL A 81 37.47 -8.72 -23.94
CA VAL A 81 38.20 -7.57 -24.51
C VAL A 81 39.39 -7.18 -23.64
N ILE A 82 39.22 -7.10 -22.32
CA ILE A 82 40.29 -6.76 -21.37
C ILE A 82 41.44 -7.78 -21.45
N LEU A 83 41.12 -9.08 -21.48
CA LEU A 83 42.14 -10.13 -21.48
C LEU A 83 42.79 -10.33 -22.86
N ARG A 84 42.01 -10.25 -23.95
CA ARG A 84 42.47 -10.59 -25.30
C ARG A 84 43.06 -9.40 -26.07
N HIS A 85 42.55 -8.20 -25.82
CA HIS A 85 42.86 -6.99 -26.61
C HIS A 85 43.62 -5.91 -25.82
N ASN A 86 44.15 -6.21 -24.63
CA ASN A 86 45.10 -5.30 -23.96
C ASN A 86 46.41 -5.14 -24.75
N ARG A 87 47.14 -4.06 -24.47
CA ARG A 87 48.39 -3.69 -25.16
C ARG A 87 49.48 -4.76 -25.11
N ARG A 88 49.52 -5.57 -24.06
CA ARG A 88 50.54 -6.63 -23.89
C ARG A 88 50.27 -7.81 -24.83
N VAL A 89 49.01 -8.23 -24.94
CA VAL A 89 48.59 -9.40 -25.74
C VAL A 89 48.32 -9.02 -27.20
N ASN A 90 47.81 -7.81 -27.45
CA ASN A 90 47.47 -7.30 -28.78
C ASN A 90 48.13 -5.94 -29.04
N PRO A 91 49.46 -5.89 -29.27
CA PRO A 91 50.20 -4.64 -29.40
C PRO A 91 49.87 -3.83 -30.66
N VAL A 92 49.35 -4.48 -31.71
CA VAL A 92 48.93 -3.83 -32.96
C VAL A 92 47.40 -3.97 -33.10
N PRO A 93 46.62 -2.87 -33.00
CA PRO A 93 45.17 -2.94 -33.08
C PRO A 93 44.66 -3.17 -34.52
N SER A 94 43.51 -3.82 -34.63
CA SER A 94 42.76 -3.90 -35.89
C SER A 94 42.20 -2.54 -36.31
N ARG A 95 41.85 -2.38 -37.60
CA ARG A 95 41.42 -1.11 -38.20
C ARG A 95 40.00 -1.13 -38.81
N PHE A 96 39.21 -2.17 -38.58
CA PHE A 96 37.82 -2.18 -39.04
C PHE A 96 37.02 -1.09 -38.32
N THR A 97 36.04 -0.50 -39.00
CA THR A 97 35.22 0.59 -38.43
C THR A 97 33.72 0.28 -38.45
N HIS A 98 33.30 -0.76 -39.19
CA HIS A 98 31.90 -1.15 -39.34
C HIS A 98 31.81 -2.63 -39.70
N ASN A 99 30.64 -3.21 -39.44
CA ASN A 99 30.24 -4.55 -39.87
C ASN A 99 28.72 -4.59 -39.96
N SER A 100 28.17 -4.31 -41.15
CA SER A 100 26.72 -4.14 -41.33
C SER A 100 25.90 -5.36 -40.92
N PRO A 101 26.29 -6.62 -41.22
CA PRO A 101 25.57 -7.78 -40.69
C PRO A 101 25.48 -7.81 -39.15
N LEU A 102 26.58 -7.49 -38.46
CA LEU A 102 26.61 -7.43 -37.00
C LEU A 102 25.75 -6.27 -36.47
N GLU A 103 25.82 -5.11 -37.13
CA GLU A 103 25.03 -3.92 -36.80
C GLU A 103 23.53 -4.17 -36.93
N VAL A 104 23.12 -4.86 -37.99
CA VAL A 104 21.71 -5.28 -38.16
C VAL A 104 21.31 -6.25 -37.07
N ALA A 105 22.15 -7.25 -36.76
CA ALA A 105 21.84 -8.26 -35.74
C ALA A 105 21.64 -7.64 -34.34
N TRP A 106 22.56 -6.78 -33.87
CA TRP A 106 22.44 -6.14 -32.56
C TRP A 106 21.35 -5.07 -32.50
N THR A 107 20.74 -4.70 -33.63
CA THR A 107 19.62 -3.76 -33.68
C THR A 107 18.30 -4.50 -33.67
N VAL A 108 18.18 -5.55 -34.50
CA VAL A 108 16.95 -6.36 -34.62
C VAL A 108 16.72 -7.19 -33.36
N VAL A 109 17.77 -7.79 -32.78
CA VAL A 109 17.60 -8.65 -31.58
C VAL A 109 17.02 -7.87 -30.39
N PRO A 110 17.52 -6.68 -29.99
CA PRO A 110 16.88 -5.89 -28.93
C PRO A 110 15.44 -5.48 -29.25
N ILE A 111 15.12 -5.14 -30.51
CA ILE A 111 13.74 -4.83 -30.90
C ILE A 111 12.82 -6.03 -30.65
N LEU A 112 13.22 -7.24 -31.04
CA LEU A 112 12.42 -8.44 -30.80
C LEU A 112 12.25 -8.74 -29.30
N ILE A 113 13.29 -8.53 -28.49
CA ILE A 113 13.22 -8.67 -27.03
C ILE A 113 12.20 -7.68 -26.44
N LEU A 114 12.24 -6.41 -26.87
CA LEU A 114 11.30 -5.38 -26.40
C LEU A 114 9.85 -5.66 -26.84
N VAL A 115 9.64 -6.14 -28.07
CA VAL A 115 8.31 -6.55 -28.56
C VAL A 115 7.77 -7.72 -27.73
N PHE A 116 8.63 -8.69 -27.40
CA PHE A 116 8.25 -9.81 -26.52
C PHE A 116 7.84 -9.31 -25.14
N ILE A 117 8.65 -8.48 -24.48
CA ILE A 117 8.31 -7.86 -23.18
C ILE A 117 6.97 -7.12 -23.26
N GLY A 118 6.80 -6.27 -24.28
CA GLY A 118 5.60 -5.46 -24.47
C GLY A 118 4.31 -6.28 -24.59
N SER A 119 4.39 -7.49 -25.17
CA SER A 119 3.23 -8.37 -25.34
C SER A 119 2.61 -8.85 -24.02
N PHE A 120 3.39 -8.88 -22.94
CA PHE A 120 2.91 -9.23 -21.60
C PHE A 120 2.72 -8.01 -20.68
N SER A 121 3.57 -6.99 -20.81
CA SER A 121 3.51 -5.81 -19.93
C SER A 121 2.30 -4.93 -20.19
N VAL A 122 1.90 -4.74 -21.46
CA VAL A 122 0.78 -3.88 -21.82
C VAL A 122 -0.56 -4.41 -21.29
N PRO A 123 -0.92 -5.71 -21.46
CA PRO A 123 -2.15 -6.25 -20.87
C PRO A 123 -2.19 -6.18 -19.34
N SER A 124 -1.06 -6.36 -18.66
CA SER A 124 -1.01 -6.19 -17.19
C SER A 124 -1.22 -4.72 -16.80
N LEU A 125 -0.61 -3.76 -17.51
CA LEU A 125 -0.84 -2.34 -17.30
C LEU A 125 -2.33 -1.98 -17.41
N PHE A 126 -3.04 -2.50 -18.42
CA PHE A 126 -4.48 -2.26 -18.57
C PHE A 126 -5.29 -2.83 -17.40
N ARG A 127 -4.96 -4.03 -16.91
CA ARG A 127 -5.61 -4.61 -15.72
C ARG A 127 -5.38 -3.76 -14.47
N GLN A 128 -4.17 -3.22 -14.31
CA GLN A 128 -3.85 -2.35 -13.17
C GLN A 128 -4.54 -0.98 -13.23
N GLN A 129 -4.68 -0.40 -14.42
CA GLN A 129 -5.10 0.99 -14.60
C GLN A 129 -6.56 1.15 -15.05
N THR A 130 -7.27 0.04 -15.28
CA THR A 130 -8.72 0.07 -15.51
C THR A 130 -9.40 -0.21 -14.17
N MET A 131 -10.08 0.80 -13.62
CA MET A 131 -10.77 0.66 -12.34
C MET A 131 -12.02 -0.23 -12.51
N PRO A 132 -12.22 -1.24 -11.65
CA PRO A 132 -13.44 -2.04 -11.63
C PRO A 132 -14.61 -1.26 -11.04
N GLU A 133 -15.80 -1.86 -11.05
CA GLU A 133 -16.89 -1.42 -10.15
C GLU A 133 -16.44 -1.68 -8.71
N ALA A 134 -16.54 -0.68 -7.85
CA ALA A 134 -16.00 -0.74 -6.50
C ALA A 134 -17.05 -1.28 -5.52
N ASP A 135 -16.67 -2.28 -4.71
CA ASP A 135 -17.48 -2.76 -3.59
C ASP A 135 -17.33 -1.84 -2.36
N VAL A 136 -16.14 -1.24 -2.20
CA VAL A 136 -15.85 -0.23 -1.16
C VAL A 136 -15.04 0.91 -1.78
N THR A 137 -15.51 2.15 -1.58
CA THR A 137 -14.78 3.36 -2.00
C THR A 137 -14.24 4.12 -0.80
N ILE A 138 -12.91 4.33 -0.80
CA ILE A 138 -12.22 5.08 0.27
C ILE A 138 -11.45 6.24 -0.36
N LYS A 139 -11.61 7.44 0.18
CA LYS A 139 -10.79 8.59 -0.20
C LYS A 139 -9.63 8.75 0.78
N ALA A 140 -8.41 8.69 0.26
CA ALA A 140 -7.18 8.93 0.99
C ALA A 140 -6.62 10.32 0.64
N THR A 141 -6.43 11.17 1.66
CA THR A 141 -5.86 12.51 1.51
C THR A 141 -4.52 12.61 2.23
N GLY A 142 -3.47 12.96 1.50
CA GLY A 142 -2.15 13.24 2.08
C GLY A 142 -2.05 14.65 2.67
N TYR A 143 -1.51 14.73 3.89
CA TYR A 143 -1.21 15.97 4.61
C TYR A 143 0.24 15.92 5.11
N GLN A 144 0.87 17.07 5.35
CA GLN A 144 2.16 17.16 6.06
C GLN A 144 1.95 16.95 7.58
N TRP A 145 2.32 15.82 8.20
CA TRP A 145 2.79 14.55 7.65
C TRP A 145 1.97 13.40 8.26
N TYR A 146 0.81 13.12 7.66
CA TYR A 146 -0.13 12.07 8.05
C TYR A 146 -1.13 11.80 6.90
N TRP A 147 -1.96 10.78 7.04
CA TRP A 147 -3.01 10.45 6.07
C TRP A 147 -4.40 10.62 6.68
N GLY A 148 -5.33 11.22 5.95
CA GLY A 148 -6.75 11.21 6.28
C GLY A 148 -7.49 10.23 5.39
N TYR A 149 -8.43 9.48 5.96
CA TYR A 149 -9.28 8.53 5.25
C TYR A 149 -10.75 8.90 5.42
N GLU A 150 -11.52 8.80 4.34
CA GLU A 150 -12.96 9.00 4.31
C GLU A 150 -13.60 7.80 3.58
N TYR A 151 -14.46 7.05 4.27
CA TYR A 151 -15.27 5.96 3.69
C TYR A 151 -16.54 6.59 3.14
N VAL A 152 -16.57 6.77 1.81
CA VAL A 152 -17.45 7.75 1.16
C VAL A 152 -18.93 7.42 1.36
N ASP A 153 -19.28 6.14 1.35
CA ASP A 153 -20.67 5.68 1.50
C ASP A 153 -21.14 5.61 2.97
N HIS A 154 -20.19 5.65 3.91
CA HIS A 154 -20.41 5.35 5.32
C HIS A 154 -20.32 6.57 6.26
N GLU A 155 -20.09 7.77 5.71
CA GLU A 155 -19.87 9.02 6.47
C GLU A 155 -18.82 8.90 7.60
N LEU A 156 -17.90 7.94 7.45
CA LEU A 156 -16.85 7.64 8.42
C LEU A 156 -15.53 8.25 7.94
N GLY A 157 -14.86 9.01 8.80
CA GLY A 157 -13.54 9.56 8.48
C GLY A 157 -12.65 9.76 9.69
N PHE A 158 -11.35 9.52 9.50
CA PHE A 158 -10.34 9.61 10.55
C PHE A 158 -8.96 9.97 9.99
N ASN A 159 -8.07 10.39 10.89
CA ASN A 159 -6.67 10.67 10.58
C ASN A 159 -5.77 9.57 11.15
N SER A 160 -4.69 9.29 10.44
CA SER A 160 -3.74 8.22 10.72
C SER A 160 -2.33 8.77 10.84
N PHE A 161 -1.77 8.67 12.04
CA PHE A 161 -0.47 9.19 12.43
C PHE A 161 0.50 8.06 12.76
N MET A 162 1.78 8.26 12.47
CA MET A 162 2.83 7.31 12.82
C MET A 162 2.96 7.14 14.34
N LEU A 163 2.99 5.89 14.80
CA LEU A 163 3.26 5.57 16.21
C LEU A 163 4.75 5.75 16.56
N GLN A 164 4.99 6.25 17.77
CA GLN A 164 6.29 6.24 18.40
C GLN A 164 6.62 4.84 18.96
N ARG A 165 7.91 4.60 19.24
CA ARG A 165 8.39 3.28 19.65
C ARG A 165 7.75 2.76 20.94
N ASP A 166 7.44 3.66 21.85
CA ASP A 166 6.83 3.40 23.15
C ASP A 166 5.31 3.20 23.08
N GLU A 167 4.67 3.51 21.94
CA GLU A 167 3.23 3.34 21.73
C GLU A 167 2.90 2.02 21.01
N LEU A 168 3.86 1.43 20.26
CA LEU A 168 3.61 0.26 19.40
C LEU A 168 2.91 -0.90 20.11
N GLU A 169 3.37 -1.27 21.31
CA GLU A 169 2.84 -2.42 22.05
C GLU A 169 1.38 -2.20 22.49
N GLU A 170 1.02 -0.96 22.86
CA GLU A 170 -0.35 -0.59 23.24
C GLU A 170 -1.33 -0.76 22.07
N PHE A 171 -0.85 -0.51 20.85
CA PHE A 171 -1.63 -0.67 19.62
C PHE A 171 -1.50 -2.07 18.99
N GLY A 172 -0.89 -3.03 19.69
CA GLY A 172 -0.78 -4.42 19.23
C GLY A 172 0.33 -4.66 18.19
N TYR A 173 1.26 -3.72 18.02
CA TYR A 173 2.38 -3.85 17.10
C TYR A 173 3.68 -4.26 17.81
N GLU A 174 4.50 -5.03 17.11
CA GLU A 174 5.86 -5.34 17.55
C GLU A 174 6.86 -4.19 17.32
N PRO A 175 7.99 -4.12 18.08
CA PRO A 175 9.01 -3.07 17.91
C PRO A 175 9.58 -2.91 16.50
N ARG A 176 9.54 -3.98 15.69
CA ARG A 176 10.00 -3.99 14.29
C ARG A 176 9.11 -3.19 13.34
N HIS A 177 7.87 -2.86 13.75
CA HIS A 177 6.93 -2.05 12.96
C HIS A 177 7.10 -0.54 13.16
N TYR A 178 8.09 -0.11 13.94
CA TYR A 178 8.45 1.31 13.99
C TYR A 178 8.72 1.85 12.58
N LEU A 179 8.18 3.05 12.26
CA LEU A 179 8.13 3.68 10.92
C LEU A 179 7.14 3.07 9.91
N LEU A 180 6.38 2.05 10.31
CA LEU A 180 5.34 1.41 9.47
C LEU A 180 3.96 1.53 10.10
N ALA A 181 3.86 1.30 11.41
CA ALA A 181 2.58 1.29 12.11
C ALA A 181 2.04 2.70 12.37
N THR A 182 0.71 2.79 12.37
CA THR A 182 -0.07 3.99 12.66
C THR A 182 -1.08 3.74 13.77
N ASP A 183 -1.53 4.82 14.42
CA ASP A 183 -2.53 4.81 15.50
C ASP A 183 -3.91 4.31 15.03
N THR A 184 -4.29 4.66 13.81
CA THR A 184 -5.48 4.16 13.12
C THR A 184 -5.09 3.51 11.80
N ALA A 185 -5.81 2.45 11.41
CA ALA A 185 -5.57 1.73 10.15
C ALA A 185 -6.77 1.85 9.22
N MET A 186 -6.52 1.85 7.91
CA MET A 186 -7.56 1.69 6.89
C MET A 186 -8.02 0.23 6.90
N VAL A 187 -9.24 -0.03 7.36
CA VAL A 187 -9.82 -1.39 7.42
C VAL A 187 -10.59 -1.68 6.13
N VAL A 188 -10.37 -2.85 5.53
CA VAL A 188 -11.04 -3.28 4.30
C VAL A 188 -11.49 -4.74 4.42
N PRO A 189 -12.61 -5.14 3.77
CA PRO A 189 -12.97 -6.54 3.65
C PRO A 189 -12.04 -7.27 2.66
N VAL A 190 -11.70 -8.52 2.95
CA VAL A 190 -11.01 -9.42 2.00
C VAL A 190 -11.95 -9.85 0.87
N GLY A 191 -11.40 -10.15 -0.30
CA GLY A 191 -12.17 -10.67 -1.44
C GLY A 191 -13.01 -9.64 -2.20
N GLN A 192 -13.03 -8.38 -1.76
CA GLN A 192 -13.82 -7.30 -2.34
C GLN A 192 -12.93 -6.31 -3.13
N ASP A 193 -13.48 -5.71 -4.19
CA ASP A 193 -12.79 -4.72 -5.00
C ASP A 193 -12.81 -3.35 -4.31
N ILE A 194 -11.65 -2.95 -3.78
CA ILE A 194 -11.46 -1.68 -3.07
C ILE A 194 -10.95 -0.62 -4.05
N LEU A 195 -11.71 0.47 -4.22
CA LEU A 195 -11.27 1.65 -4.96
C LEU A 195 -10.77 2.71 -3.96
N VAL A 196 -9.52 3.15 -4.14
CA VAL A 196 -8.97 4.25 -3.35
C VAL A 196 -8.82 5.49 -4.21
N GLN A 197 -9.53 6.55 -3.83
CA GLN A 197 -9.39 7.88 -4.41
C GLN A 197 -8.29 8.65 -3.67
N VAL A 198 -7.16 8.92 -4.33
CA VAL A 198 -5.99 9.54 -3.72
C VAL A 198 -5.89 11.02 -4.11
N THR A 199 -5.75 11.89 -3.11
CA THR A 199 -5.48 13.32 -3.28
C THR A 199 -4.55 13.83 -2.17
N ALA A 200 -4.26 15.13 -2.16
CA ALA A 200 -3.49 15.78 -1.11
C ALA A 200 -3.98 17.20 -0.84
N ALA A 201 -3.76 17.68 0.38
CA ALA A 201 -4.22 19.00 0.81
C ALA A 201 -3.16 20.11 0.71
N ASP A 202 -1.88 19.76 0.67
CA ASP A 202 -0.76 20.71 0.74
C ASP A 202 0.25 20.54 -0.40
N VAL A 203 1.12 19.53 -0.32
CA VAL A 203 2.13 19.17 -1.31
C VAL A 203 1.81 17.81 -1.92
N ILE A 204 2.61 17.36 -2.88
CA ILE A 204 2.43 16.02 -3.44
C ILE A 204 2.89 14.99 -2.40
N HIS A 205 2.05 13.98 -2.18
CA HIS A 205 2.37 12.75 -1.45
C HIS A 205 2.10 11.56 -2.38
N SER A 206 2.46 10.35 -1.97
CA SER A 206 2.14 9.16 -2.78
C SER A 206 1.74 8.01 -1.87
N TRP A 207 0.52 7.51 -2.07
CA TRP A 207 -0.06 6.43 -1.31
C TRP A 207 0.35 5.11 -1.96
N ALA A 208 1.04 4.25 -1.21
CA ALA A 208 1.60 3.01 -1.76
C ALA A 208 1.64 1.90 -0.71
N VAL A 209 1.14 0.72 -1.08
CA VAL A 209 1.24 -0.50 -0.29
C VAL A 209 1.92 -1.58 -1.15
N PRO A 210 3.20 -1.92 -0.89
CA PRO A 210 3.96 -2.80 -1.76
C PRO A 210 3.34 -4.18 -1.98
N ALA A 211 2.81 -4.81 -0.92
CA ALA A 211 2.16 -6.13 -1.01
C ALA A 211 0.91 -6.14 -1.94
N PHE A 212 0.33 -4.97 -2.21
CA PHE A 212 -0.82 -4.82 -3.10
C PHE A 212 -0.44 -4.46 -4.53
N GLY A 213 0.83 -4.11 -4.78
CA GLY A 213 1.29 -3.68 -6.10
C GLY A 213 0.73 -2.33 -6.55
N VAL A 214 0.25 -1.51 -5.60
CA VAL A 214 -0.38 -0.21 -5.90
C VAL A 214 0.49 0.95 -5.44
N LYS A 215 0.44 2.04 -6.21
CA LYS A 215 1.05 3.33 -5.89
C LYS A 215 0.37 4.41 -6.70
N GLN A 216 -0.08 5.46 -6.04
CA GLN A 216 -0.67 6.61 -6.71
C GLN A 216 -0.31 7.90 -5.99
N ASP A 217 0.10 8.91 -6.76
CA ASP A 217 0.39 10.22 -6.24
C ASP A 217 -0.91 10.94 -5.86
N GLY A 218 -0.95 11.43 -4.63
CA GLY A 218 -1.91 12.41 -4.18
C GLY A 218 -1.43 13.80 -4.59
N VAL A 219 -2.03 14.35 -5.64
CA VAL A 219 -1.66 15.67 -6.18
C VAL A 219 -2.71 16.69 -5.76
N PRO A 220 -2.34 17.79 -5.06
CA PRO A 220 -3.30 18.81 -4.67
C PRO A 220 -4.10 19.35 -5.86
N GLY A 221 -5.43 19.39 -5.71
CA GLY A 221 -6.35 19.83 -6.76
C GLY A 221 -6.69 18.76 -7.81
N ARG A 222 -6.27 17.50 -7.61
CA ARG A 222 -6.67 16.35 -8.44
C ARG A 222 -7.11 15.19 -7.55
N LEU A 223 -8.05 14.40 -8.04
CA LEU A 223 -8.45 13.14 -7.43
C LEU A 223 -8.05 12.03 -8.41
N ALA A 224 -7.07 11.23 -8.04
CA ALA A 224 -6.62 10.07 -8.80
C ALA A 224 -7.19 8.80 -8.18
N GLU A 225 -7.18 7.70 -8.92
CA GLU A 225 -7.76 6.43 -8.48
C GLU A 225 -6.73 5.31 -8.60
N LEU A 226 -6.78 4.39 -7.64
CA LEU A 226 -6.16 3.07 -7.71
C LEU A 226 -7.18 2.05 -7.21
N TRP A 227 -6.96 0.78 -7.50
CA TRP A 227 -7.79 -0.29 -6.97
C TRP A 227 -6.94 -1.49 -6.53
N PHE A 228 -7.47 -2.28 -5.61
CA PHE A 228 -6.92 -3.58 -5.23
C PHE A 228 -8.00 -4.48 -4.63
N ASN A 229 -7.75 -5.79 -4.62
CA ASN A 229 -8.56 -6.79 -3.96
C ASN A 229 -7.61 -7.68 -3.14
N VAL A 230 -7.82 -7.74 -1.82
CA VAL A 230 -6.91 -8.42 -0.88
C VAL A 230 -7.38 -9.86 -0.66
N ASP A 231 -6.50 -10.81 -0.93
CA ASP A 231 -6.86 -12.24 -0.95
C ASP A 231 -7.05 -12.84 0.46
N GLU A 232 -6.24 -12.41 1.44
CA GLU A 232 -6.20 -13.02 2.78
C GLU A 232 -6.25 -11.97 3.90
N PRO A 233 -6.89 -12.29 5.05
CA PRO A 233 -6.85 -11.42 6.22
C PRO A 233 -5.42 -11.18 6.70
N GLY A 234 -5.12 -9.94 7.05
CA GLY A 234 -3.76 -9.55 7.40
C GLY A 234 -3.58 -8.05 7.63
N VAL A 235 -2.42 -7.71 8.19
CA VAL A 235 -1.94 -6.33 8.28
C VAL A 235 -0.89 -6.09 7.18
N TYR A 236 -1.06 -5.00 6.45
CA TYR A 236 -0.23 -4.61 5.31
C TYR A 236 0.24 -3.17 5.48
N PHE A 237 1.55 -2.96 5.34
CA PHE A 237 2.16 -1.66 5.55
C PHE A 237 2.57 -1.00 4.23
N GLY A 238 2.47 0.31 4.23
CA GLY A 238 2.91 1.20 3.17
C GLY A 238 3.68 2.39 3.73
N GLN A 239 4.31 3.15 2.85
CA GLN A 239 4.99 4.39 3.21
C GLN A 239 4.73 5.45 2.13
N CYS A 240 4.72 6.73 2.55
CA CYS A 240 4.66 7.83 1.61
C CYS A 240 5.81 7.71 0.59
N SER A 241 5.48 7.74 -0.70
CA SER A 241 6.40 7.41 -1.80
C SER A 241 6.76 8.60 -2.71
N GLU A 242 6.40 9.82 -2.33
CA GLU A 242 6.80 11.07 -3.02
C GLU A 242 7.33 12.08 -2.00
N LEU A 243 8.47 12.73 -2.30
CA LEU A 243 9.17 13.59 -1.35
C LEU A 243 8.31 14.81 -0.95
N CYS A 244 7.81 14.80 0.28
CA CYS A 244 6.83 15.78 0.77
C CYS A 244 7.33 16.68 1.93
N GLY A 245 8.63 16.72 2.18
CA GLY A 245 9.26 17.63 3.14
C GLY A 245 9.94 16.94 4.34
N GLN A 246 10.07 17.66 5.46
CA GLN A 246 10.91 17.27 6.60
C GLN A 246 10.57 15.89 7.18
N ALA A 247 9.28 15.57 7.32
CA ALA A 247 8.85 14.31 7.91
C ALA A 247 8.31 13.32 6.86
N HIS A 248 8.78 13.40 5.62
CA HIS A 248 8.43 12.47 4.55
C HIS A 248 8.57 10.99 4.94
N ALA A 249 9.62 10.65 5.71
CA ALA A 249 9.85 9.28 6.18
C ALA A 249 8.98 8.84 7.37
N TYR A 250 8.09 9.71 7.88
CA TYR A 250 7.36 9.52 9.15
C TYR A 250 5.84 9.62 9.00
N MET A 251 5.30 9.29 7.83
CA MET A 251 3.87 9.23 7.56
C MET A 251 3.47 7.95 6.81
N PRO A 252 3.58 6.80 7.49
CA PRO A 252 3.31 5.50 6.89
C PRO A 252 1.82 5.25 6.72
N ILE A 253 1.51 4.09 6.15
CA ILE A 253 0.16 3.64 5.85
C ILE A 253 0.01 2.27 6.50
N THR A 254 -1.05 2.06 7.28
CA THR A 254 -1.44 0.73 7.76
C THR A 254 -2.79 0.37 7.18
N VAL A 255 -2.87 -0.78 6.51
CA VAL A 255 -4.11 -1.37 6.03
C VAL A 255 -4.36 -2.67 6.77
N ARG A 256 -5.58 -2.87 7.27
CA ARG A 256 -6.05 -4.11 7.88
C ARG A 256 -7.10 -4.73 6.97
N ALA A 257 -6.78 -5.85 6.35
CA ALA A 257 -7.77 -6.64 5.63
C ALA A 257 -8.37 -7.66 6.61
N VAL A 258 -9.69 -7.68 6.72
CA VAL A 258 -10.43 -8.51 7.67
C VAL A 258 -11.54 -9.29 6.95
N PRO A 259 -12.02 -10.41 7.52
CA PRO A 259 -13.26 -11.03 7.08
C PRO A 259 -14.42 -10.01 7.00
N GLU A 260 -15.36 -10.22 6.10
CA GLU A 260 -16.47 -9.28 5.89
C GLU A 260 -17.34 -9.08 7.13
N GLU A 261 -17.58 -10.13 7.91
CA GLU A 261 -18.29 -10.04 9.19
C GLU A 261 -17.61 -9.08 10.17
N ASP A 262 -16.28 -9.10 10.20
CA ASP A 262 -15.45 -8.24 11.05
C ASP A 262 -15.40 -6.81 10.51
N TYR A 263 -15.44 -6.64 9.19
CA TYR A 263 -15.54 -5.32 8.56
C TYR A 263 -16.87 -4.63 8.91
N ILE A 264 -17.98 -5.36 8.82
CA ILE A 264 -19.31 -4.85 9.21
C ILE A 264 -19.33 -4.51 10.71
N ALA A 265 -18.81 -5.39 11.56
CA ALA A 265 -18.72 -5.12 13.00
C ALA A 265 -17.86 -3.88 13.29
N TRP A 266 -16.73 -3.73 12.59
CA TRP A 266 -15.88 -2.55 12.70
C TRP A 266 -16.60 -1.26 12.29
N LEU A 267 -17.34 -1.25 11.18
CA LEU A 267 -18.14 -0.09 10.76
C LEU A 267 -19.15 0.33 11.84
N GLU A 268 -19.85 -0.63 12.44
CA GLU A 268 -20.82 -0.35 13.50
C GLU A 268 -20.16 0.21 14.77
N ASP A 269 -19.03 -0.36 15.17
CA ASP A 269 -18.28 0.06 16.35
C ASP A 269 -17.74 1.50 16.21
N GLU A 270 -17.32 1.88 15.00
CA GLU A 270 -16.90 3.24 14.67
C GLU A 270 -18.08 4.21 14.48
N GLY A 271 -19.32 3.73 14.58
CA GLY A 271 -20.53 4.54 14.43
C GLY A 271 -20.76 5.02 12.99
N ALA A 272 -20.33 4.23 12.01
CA ALA A 272 -20.55 4.52 10.60
C ALA A 272 -22.04 4.59 10.25
N GLU A 273 -22.37 5.46 9.30
CA GLU A 273 -23.69 5.51 8.69
C GLU A 273 -23.80 4.49 7.55
N ASN A 274 -25.03 4.18 7.13
CA ASN A 274 -25.32 3.30 5.98
C ASN A 274 -24.57 1.95 6.01
N VAL A 275 -24.33 1.36 7.18
CA VAL A 275 -23.64 0.06 7.31
C VAL A 275 -24.30 -1.04 6.46
N ALA A 276 -25.61 -0.96 6.26
CA ALA A 276 -26.36 -1.86 5.38
C ALA A 276 -25.94 -1.81 3.89
N MET A 277 -25.15 -0.82 3.46
CA MET A 277 -24.55 -0.75 2.13
C MET A 277 -23.22 -1.51 2.03
N ALA A 278 -22.67 -2.01 3.15
CA ALA A 278 -21.45 -2.79 3.13
C ALA A 278 -21.63 -4.08 2.29
N PRO A 279 -20.58 -4.55 1.60
CA PRO A 279 -20.64 -5.79 0.84
C PRO A 279 -21.11 -6.97 1.69
N GLU A 280 -21.95 -7.82 1.08
CA GLU A 280 -22.52 -9.03 1.70
C GLU A 280 -23.28 -8.83 3.04
N TYR A 281 -23.66 -7.61 3.40
CA TYR A 281 -24.33 -7.32 4.69
C TYR A 281 -25.53 -8.23 4.99
N ASP A 282 -26.41 -8.44 4.00
CA ASP A 282 -27.61 -9.27 4.13
C ASP A 282 -27.30 -10.77 4.39
N GLN A 283 -26.14 -11.25 3.95
CA GLN A 283 -25.70 -12.64 4.16
C GLN A 283 -25.37 -12.91 5.63
N TYR A 284 -24.79 -11.92 6.32
CA TYR A 284 -24.27 -12.09 7.67
C TYR A 284 -25.22 -11.61 8.78
N ARG A 285 -26.05 -10.60 8.50
CA ARG A 285 -27.02 -10.07 9.48
C ARG A 285 -28.43 -10.67 9.35
N GLY A 286 -28.71 -11.41 8.27
CA GLY A 286 -30.03 -11.93 7.95
C GLY A 286 -31.01 -10.82 7.52
N PRO A 287 -32.17 -11.17 6.93
CA PRO A 287 -33.12 -10.17 6.48
C PRO A 287 -33.64 -9.34 7.67
N VAL A 288 -33.68 -8.02 7.48
CA VAL A 288 -34.28 -7.10 8.45
C VAL A 288 -35.76 -7.50 8.64
N GLU A 289 -36.11 -8.05 9.81
CA GLU A 289 -37.51 -8.19 10.19
C GLU A 289 -38.09 -6.78 10.36
N LEU A 290 -38.81 -6.32 9.33
CA LEU A 290 -39.61 -5.11 9.43
C LEU A 290 -40.61 -5.33 10.57
N ALA A 291 -40.45 -4.57 11.65
CA ALA A 291 -41.39 -4.59 12.76
C ALA A 291 -42.80 -4.36 12.19
N ALA A 292 -43.66 -5.38 12.32
CA ALA A 292 -45.03 -5.32 11.83
C ALA A 292 -45.66 -4.01 12.32
N ALA A 293 -46.20 -3.24 11.37
CA ALA A 293 -46.95 -2.04 11.67
C ALA A 293 -48.00 -2.41 12.72
N ARG A 294 -47.93 -1.75 13.89
CA ARG A 294 -48.99 -1.87 14.88
C ARG A 294 -50.19 -1.13 14.30
N ASP A 295 -51.16 -1.88 13.80
CA ASP A 295 -52.49 -1.41 13.39
C ASP A 295 -53.19 -0.62 14.51
#